data_AF-A0A9D5WA21-F1
#
_entry.id   AF-A0A9D5WA21-F1
#
_cell.length_a   1.000
_cell.length_b   1.000
_cell.length_c   1.000
_cell.angle_alpha   90.00
_cell.angle_beta   90.00
_cell.angle_gamma   90.00
#
_symmetry.space_group_name_H-M   'P 1'
#
loop_
_entity.id
_entity.type
_entity.pdbx_description
1 polymer ?
#
loop_
_entity_poly.entity_id
_entity_poly.type
_entity_poly.pdbx_seq_one_letter_code
_entity_poly.pdbx_strand_id
1 'polypeptide(L)'
;MNTLTFDTLKVFETLKSSGFSEEQAKGLSDTLKVAQETGIERFATKEDVFKLEVKIESVKAELKIDIEKSKSETLKWMFLFWAGQLVAMFTLFKFFFK
;
A
#
# COMPACT_ATOMS: atom_id res chain seq x y z
N MET A 1 4.86 -21.04 -2.45
CA MET A 1 5.13 -20.65 -1.05
C MET A 1 6.34 -21.42 -0.57
N ASN A 2 7.42 -20.75 -0.15
CA ASN A 2 8.52 -21.44 0.51
C ASN A 2 8.10 -21.60 1.98
N THR A 3 7.63 -22.77 2.36
CA THR A 3 7.19 -23.04 3.72
C THR A 3 8.43 -23.08 4.61
N LEU A 4 8.56 -22.13 5.51
CA LEU A 4 9.51 -22.22 6.63
C LEU A 4 9.02 -23.34 7.55
N THR A 5 9.45 -24.57 7.29
CA THR A 5 9.09 -25.74 8.10
C THR A 5 9.89 -25.74 9.39
N PHE A 6 9.18 -25.61 10.52
CA PHE A 6 9.78 -25.81 11.84
C PHE A 6 10.04 -27.30 12.06
N ASP A 7 11.32 -27.68 12.11
CA ASP A 7 11.71 -29.06 12.40
C ASP A 7 11.64 -29.32 13.91
N THR A 8 10.43 -29.69 14.35
CA THR A 8 10.13 -29.94 15.77
C THR A 8 10.99 -31.08 16.34
N LEU A 9 11.33 -32.08 15.52
CA LEU A 9 12.14 -33.23 15.94
C LEU A 9 13.58 -32.80 16.20
N LYS A 10 14.19 -32.05 15.27
CA LYS A 10 15.54 -31.53 15.46
C LYS A 10 15.65 -30.62 16.69
N VAL A 11 14.62 -29.81 16.96
CA VAL A 11 14.57 -28.96 18.17
C VAL A 11 14.47 -29.81 19.42
N PHE A 12 13.60 -30.83 19.43
CA PHE A 12 13.47 -31.77 20.54
C PHE A 12 14.80 -32.49 20.85
N GLU A 13 15.48 -33.01 19.83
CA GLU A 13 16.79 -33.67 19.97
C GLU A 13 17.87 -32.70 20.47
N THR A 14 17.85 -31.45 20.01
CA THR A 14 18.77 -30.40 20.48
C THR A 14 18.53 -30.08 21.96
N LEU A 15 17.27 -30.01 22.39
CA LEU A 15 16.92 -29.79 23.79
C LEU A 15 17.31 -30.96 24.68
N LYS A 16 17.05 -32.21 24.25
CA LYS A 16 17.49 -33.43 24.97
C LYS A 16 19.01 -33.49 25.12
N SER A 17 19.75 -33.23 24.04
CA SER A 17 21.23 -33.21 24.07
C SER A 17 21.82 -32.07 24.91
N SER A 18 21.04 -31.00 25.14
CA SER A 18 21.38 -29.88 26.03
C SER A 18 21.03 -30.13 27.50
N GLY A 19 20.52 -31.32 27.86
CA GLY A 19 20.24 -31.71 29.25
C GLY A 19 18.82 -31.45 29.74
N PHE A 20 17.87 -31.11 28.86
CA PHE A 20 16.46 -30.98 29.22
C PHE A 20 15.81 -32.37 29.38
N SER A 21 14.83 -32.48 30.30
CA SER A 21 14.02 -33.71 30.43
C SER A 21 13.19 -33.93 29.17
N GLU A 22 12.67 -35.15 28.99
CA GLU A 22 11.82 -35.47 27.85
C GLU A 22 10.54 -34.63 27.80
N GLU A 23 9.88 -34.46 28.95
CA GLU A 23 8.69 -33.65 29.05
C GLU A 23 8.99 -32.18 28.76
N GLN A 24 10.13 -31.67 29.22
CA GLN A 24 10.55 -30.30 28.98
C GLN A 24 10.89 -30.05 27.50
N ALA A 25 11.67 -30.95 26.89
CA ALA A 25 12.05 -30.84 25.48
C ALA A 25 10.82 -30.87 24.58
N LYS A 26 9.87 -31.77 24.86
CA LYS A 26 8.61 -31.88 24.12
C LYS A 26 7.72 -30.65 24.30
N GLY A 27 7.53 -30.19 25.54
CA GLY A 27 6.70 -29.02 25.82
C GLY A 27 7.22 -27.75 25.15
N LEU A 28 8.54 -27.54 25.15
CA LEU A 28 9.18 -26.40 24.50
C LEU A 28 9.11 -26.49 22.97
N SER A 29 9.39 -27.66 22.37
CA SER A 29 9.31 -27.82 20.92
C SER A 29 7.90 -27.60 20.40
N ASP A 30 6.87 -28.09 21.12
CA ASP A 30 5.47 -27.90 20.75
C ASP A 30 5.04 -26.43 20.89
N THR A 31 5.46 -25.76 21.97
CA THR A 31 5.16 -24.34 22.19
C THR A 31 5.80 -23.46 21.11
N LEU A 32 7.06 -23.72 20.74
CA LEU A 32 7.73 -22.99 19.67
C LEU A 32 7.06 -23.21 18.31
N LYS A 33 6.63 -24.45 18.02
CA LYS A 33 5.88 -24.76 16.79
C LYS A 33 4.60 -23.93 16.69
N VAL A 34 3.80 -23.91 17.76
CA VAL A 34 2.56 -23.14 17.83
C VAL A 34 2.83 -21.64 17.68
N ALA A 35 3.86 -21.12 18.35
CA ALA A 35 4.24 -19.71 18.24
C ALA A 35 4.67 -19.33 16.82
N GLN A 36 5.42 -20.20 16.15
CA GLN A 36 5.83 -20.01 14.76
C GLN A 36 4.65 -20.10 13.79
N GLU A 37 3.78 -21.10 13.92
CA GLU A 37 2.58 -21.25 13.07
C GLU A 37 1.68 -20.01 13.20
N THR A 38 1.43 -19.56 14.43
CA THR A 38 0.64 -18.34 14.70
C THR A 38 1.31 -17.07 14.16
N GLY A 39 2.65 -17.01 14.17
CA GLY A 39 3.41 -15.88 13.63
C GLY A 39 3.42 -15.85 12.10
N ILE A 40 3.57 -17.01 11.45
CA ILE A 40 3.62 -17.14 9.99
C ILE A 40 2.30 -16.72 9.34
N GLU A 41 1.17 -17.02 9.97
CA GLU A 41 -0.15 -16.59 9.47
C GLU A 41 -0.33 -15.07 9.42
N ARG A 42 0.48 -14.30 10.17
CA ARG A 42 0.40 -12.84 10.21
C ARG A 42 1.33 -12.12 9.24
N PHE A 43 2.26 -12.82 8.61
CA PHE A 43 3.22 -12.19 7.71
C PHE A 43 2.69 -12.14 6.27
N ALA A 44 2.70 -10.94 5.68
CA ALA A 44 2.47 -10.80 4.25
C ALA A 44 3.56 -11.54 3.46
N THR A 45 3.17 -12.27 2.42
CA THR A 45 4.13 -12.94 1.55
C THR A 45 4.84 -11.92 0.66
N LYS A 46 5.99 -12.29 0.08
CA LYS A 46 6.66 -11.46 -0.94
C LYS A 46 5.74 -11.15 -2.12
N GLU A 47 4.85 -12.09 -2.46
CA GLU A 47 3.86 -11.90 -3.53
C GLU A 47 2.81 -10.84 -3.14
N ASP A 48 2.38 -10.82 -1.88
CA ASP A 48 1.44 -9.80 -1.38
C ASP A 48 2.07 -8.41 -1.41
N VAL A 49 3.34 -8.29 -1.00
CA VAL A 49 4.10 -7.04 -1.08
C VAL A 49 4.23 -6.57 -2.53
N PHE A 50 4.62 -7.46 -3.45
CA PHE A 50 4.72 -7.13 -4.87
C PHE A 50 3.38 -6.68 -5.46
N LYS A 51 2.28 -7.36 -5.14
CA LYS A 51 0.92 -6.96 -5.55
C LYS A 51 0.56 -5.57 -5.02
N LEU A 52 0.96 -5.23 -3.79
CA LEU A 52 0.74 -3.91 -3.22
C LEU A 52 1.57 -2.84 -3.93
N GLU A 53 2.84 -3.10 -4.22
CA GLU A 53 3.71 -2.18 -4.97
C GLU A 53 3.13 -1.86 -6.35
N VAL A 54 2.67 -2.88 -7.08
CA VAL A 54 2.03 -2.71 -8.40
C VAL A 54 0.75 -1.88 -8.28
N LYS A 55 -0.10 -2.14 -7.28
CA LYS A 55 -1.31 -1.36 -7.03
C LYS A 55 -0.99 0.10 -6.69
N ILE A 56 0.04 0.34 -5.88
CA ILE A 56 0.48 1.68 -5.50
C ILE A 56 0.93 2.47 -6.73
N GLU A 57 1.76 1.87 -7.59
CA GLU A 57 2.21 2.54 -8.82
C GLU A 57 1.05 2.78 -9.80
N SER A 58 0.08 1.86 -9.91
CA SER A 58 -1.14 2.06 -10.71
C SER A 58 -1.95 3.26 -10.22
N VAL A 59 -2.27 3.28 -8.92
CA VAL A 59 -3.05 4.38 -8.31
C VAL A 59 -2.32 5.72 -8.45
N LYS A 60 -1.00 5.73 -8.29
CA LYS A 60 -0.18 6.93 -8.46
C LYS A 60 -0.20 7.44 -9.90
N ALA A 61 -0.16 6.55 -10.89
CA ALA A 61 -0.27 6.92 -12.31
C ALA A 61 -1.67 7.48 -12.63
N GLU A 62 -2.73 6.81 -12.16
CA GLU A 62 -4.12 7.25 -12.32
C GLU A 62 -4.34 8.64 -11.69
N LEU A 63 -3.91 8.83 -10.44
CA LEU A 63 -4.01 10.12 -9.75
C LEU A 63 -3.27 11.24 -10.50
N LYS A 64 -2.10 10.96 -11.08
CA LYS A 64 -1.38 11.96 -11.87
C LYS A 64 -2.18 12.39 -13.10
N ILE A 65 -2.77 11.44 -13.81
CA ILE A 65 -3.62 11.70 -14.98
C ILE A 65 -4.85 12.51 -14.58
N ASP A 66 -5.52 12.14 -13.50
CA ASP A 66 -6.72 12.83 -13.02
C ASP A 66 -6.42 14.27 -12.58
N ILE A 67 -5.28 14.49 -11.93
CA ILE A 67 -4.81 15.84 -11.58
C ILE A 67 -4.53 16.67 -12.83
N GLU A 68 -3.84 16.11 -13.84
CA GLU A 68 -3.56 16.81 -15.09
C GLU A 68 -4.86 17.16 -15.85
N LYS A 69 -5.81 16.23 -15.88
CA LYS A 69 -7.12 16.44 -16.48
C LYS A 69 -7.90 17.53 -15.75
N SER A 70 -7.99 17.47 -14.42
CA SER A 70 -8.68 18.46 -13.60
C SER A 70 -8.06 19.87 -13.75
N LYS A 71 -6.72 19.96 -13.79
CA LYS A 71 -6.02 21.22 -14.09
C LYS A 71 -6.36 21.76 -15.48
N SER A 72 -6.35 20.91 -16.50
CA SER A 72 -6.68 21.28 -17.88
C SER A 72 -8.13 21.77 -18.00
N GLU A 73 -9.08 21.06 -17.40
CA GLU A 73 -10.49 21.45 -17.38
C GLU A 73 -10.70 22.77 -16.64
N THR A 74 -10.08 22.94 -15.46
CA THR A 74 -10.14 24.19 -14.71
C THR A 74 -9.60 25.37 -15.52
N LEU A 75 -8.45 25.21 -16.18
CA LEU A 75 -7.88 26.23 -17.05
C LEU A 75 -8.80 26.58 -18.22
N LYS A 76 -9.39 25.59 -18.90
CA LYS A 76 -10.35 25.82 -19.99
C LYS A 76 -11.53 26.67 -19.55
N TRP A 77 -12.12 26.35 -18.39
CA TRP A 77 -13.24 27.12 -17.84
C TRP A 77 -12.82 28.53 -17.40
N MET A 78 -11.62 28.70 -16.84
CA MET A 78 -11.08 30.01 -16.52
C MET A 78 -10.92 30.89 -17.76
N PHE A 79 -10.38 30.36 -18.87
CA PHE A 79 -10.25 31.12 -20.12
C PHE A 79 -11.60 31.51 -20.72
N LEU A 80 -12.59 30.62 -20.69
CA LEU A 80 -13.94 30.94 -21.16
C LEU A 80 -14.57 32.05 -20.31
N PHE A 81 -14.42 31.95 -18.99
CA PHE A 81 -14.88 32.97 -18.05
C PHE A 81 -14.19 34.31 -18.30
N TRP A 82 -12.86 34.34 -18.43
CA TRP A 82 -12.10 35.56 -18.70
C TRP A 82 -12.45 36.20 -20.04
N ALA A 83 -12.65 35.42 -21.10
CA ALA A 83 -13.11 35.94 -22.38
C ALA A 83 -14.47 36.65 -22.24
N GLY A 84 -15.40 36.05 -21.50
CA GLY A 84 -16.69 36.66 -21.17
C GLY A 84 -16.54 37.96 -20.37
N GLN A 85 -15.66 37.97 -19.36
CA GLN A 85 -15.38 39.18 -18.57
C GLN A 85 -14.80 40.31 -19.43
N LEU A 86 -13.87 40.02 -20.35
CA LEU A 86 -13.29 41.02 -21.24
C LEU A 86 -14.35 41.63 -22.18
N VAL A 87 -15.24 40.81 -22.74
CA VAL A 87 -16.36 41.29 -23.56
C VAL A 87 -17.29 42.17 -22.73
N ALA A 88 -17.66 41.75 -21.52
CA ALA A 88 -18.51 42.53 -20.63
C ALA A 88 -17.88 43.88 -20.27
N MET A 89 -16.59 43.89 -19.90
CA MET A 89 -15.83 45.12 -19.63
C MET A 89 -15.82 46.07 -20.83
N PHE A 90 -15.54 45.55 -22.03
CA PHE A 90 -15.54 46.37 -23.24
C PHE A 90 -16.91 46.98 -23.53
N THR A 91 -17.97 46.20 -23.32
CA THR A 91 -19.35 46.66 -23.52
C THR A 91 -19.72 47.76 -22.52
N LEU A 92 -19.35 47.60 -21.24
CA LEU A 92 -19.55 48.62 -20.20
C LEU A 92 -18.74 49.88 -20.51
N PHE A 93 -17.46 49.75 -20.88
CA PHE A 93 -16.61 50.88 -21.21
C PHE A 93 -17.21 51.70 -22.38
N LYS A 94 -17.69 51.02 -23.44
CA LYS A 94 -18.36 51.67 -24.55
C LYS A 94 -19.68 52.33 -24.17
N PHE A 95 -20.41 51.80 -23.18
CA PHE A 95 -21.65 52.38 -22.69
C PHE A 95 -21.42 53.64 -21.84
N PHE A 96 -20.37 53.67 -21.00
CA PHE A 96 -20.07 54.79 -20.11
C PHE A 96 -19.24 55.92 -20.76
N PHE A 97 -18.44 55.63 -21.79
CA PHE A 97 -17.59 56.62 -22.48
C PHE A 97 -18.12 57.01 -23.88
N LYS A 98 -19.39 56.76 -24.15
CA LYS A 98 -20.11 57.25 -25.32
C LYS A 98 -21.08 58.35 -24.92
#